data_AF-A0A9E4EGB1-F1
#
_entry.id   AF-A0A9E4EGB1-F1
#
_cell.length_a   1.000
_cell.length_b   1.000
_cell.length_c   1.000
_cell.angle_alpha   90.00
_cell.angle_beta   90.00
_cell.angle_gamma   90.00
#
_symmetry.space_group_name_H-M   'P 1'
#
loop_
_entity.id
_entity.type
_entity.pdbx_description
1 polymer ?
#
loop_
_entity_poly.entity_id
_entity_poly.type
_entity_poly.pdbx_seq_one_letter_code
_entity_poly.pdbx_strand_id
1 'polypeptide(L)'
;MTAPNLDVEDAAMARPNTGQAAWLDARGVVGPFQHLGGGFRTIVLESNAGFILRIGRSPADGNTFSTEKQVMDAVRRCVGIEIPRPTLAEDGLPQFPHGVMVYPRLPGISPTSPATDLATSAASVLRQLHAAVTDIALPERVVDHDGVAALVHSTTSCFAEPQRRTTERWQARLGGFLARRPPHCLIHGD
;
A
#
# COMPACT_ATOMS: atom_id res chain seq x y z
N MET A 1 30.53 0.47 -0.03
CA MET A 1 29.30 -0.19 0.43
C MET A 1 28.48 -0.55 -0.79
N THR A 2 28.51 -1.80 -1.20
CA THR A 2 27.65 -2.37 -2.26
C THR A 2 26.26 -2.54 -1.66
N ALA A 3 25.24 -1.95 -2.28
CA ALA A 3 23.86 -2.19 -1.87
C ALA A 3 23.56 -3.70 -1.99
N PRO A 4 22.86 -4.31 -1.01
CA PRO A 4 22.44 -5.69 -1.12
C PRO A 4 21.58 -5.86 -2.37
N ASN A 5 21.85 -6.93 -3.11
CA ASN A 5 21.20 -7.24 -4.38
C ASN A 5 19.76 -7.71 -4.07
N LEU A 6 18.81 -6.76 -4.04
CA LEU A 6 17.39 -6.98 -3.72
C LEU A 6 16.72 -8.04 -4.62
N ASP A 7 17.30 -8.33 -5.79
CA ASP A 7 16.75 -9.26 -6.77
C ASP A 7 16.84 -10.74 -6.36
N VAL A 8 17.71 -11.10 -5.38
CA VAL A 8 17.96 -12.51 -5.04
C VAL A 8 16.94 -13.05 -4.01
N GLU A 9 16.40 -12.21 -3.13
CA GLU A 9 15.38 -12.62 -2.14
C GLU A 9 13.98 -12.72 -2.75
N ASP A 10 13.67 -11.93 -3.79
CA ASP A 10 12.37 -11.99 -4.49
C ASP A 10 12.11 -13.33 -5.18
N ALA A 11 13.17 -14.04 -5.59
CA ALA A 11 13.05 -15.36 -6.18
C ALA A 11 12.60 -16.44 -5.17
N ALA A 12 12.98 -16.31 -3.90
CA ALA A 12 12.64 -17.29 -2.85
C ALA A 12 11.20 -17.14 -2.35
N MET A 13 10.61 -15.95 -2.47
CA MET A 13 9.20 -15.67 -2.14
C MET A 13 8.26 -15.70 -3.37
N ALA A 14 8.76 -16.11 -4.53
CA ALA A 14 7.99 -16.08 -5.79
C ALA A 14 6.72 -16.95 -5.77
N ARG A 15 6.59 -17.88 -4.81
CA ARG A 15 5.42 -18.76 -4.64
C ARG A 15 5.19 -19.11 -3.17
N PRO A 16 3.94 -19.38 -2.77
CA PRO A 16 3.66 -19.92 -1.45
C PRO A 16 4.31 -21.30 -1.29
N ASN A 17 4.91 -21.57 -0.13
CA ASN A 17 5.40 -22.91 0.21
C ASN A 17 4.23 -23.90 0.42
N THR A 18 4.51 -25.19 0.57
CA THR A 18 3.48 -26.22 0.71
C THR A 18 2.50 -25.96 1.86
N GLY A 19 2.99 -25.45 3.01
CA GLY A 19 2.14 -25.13 4.16
C GLY A 19 1.22 -23.93 3.89
N GLN A 20 1.75 -22.89 3.24
CA GLN A 20 0.98 -21.73 2.81
C GLN A 20 -0.07 -22.09 1.76
N ALA A 21 0.29 -22.92 0.78
CA ALA A 21 -0.63 -23.38 -0.26
C ALA A 21 -1.79 -24.20 0.34
N ALA A 22 -1.51 -25.14 1.24
CA ALA A 22 -2.55 -25.91 1.92
C ALA A 22 -3.48 -25.01 2.77
N TRP A 23 -2.91 -24.00 3.43
CA TRP A 23 -3.69 -23.03 4.23
C TRP A 23 -4.61 -22.17 3.36
N LEU A 24 -4.16 -21.77 2.17
CA LEU A 24 -4.93 -21.02 1.18
C LEU A 24 -6.03 -21.88 0.53
N ASP A 25 -5.69 -23.13 0.20
CA ASP A 25 -6.62 -24.09 -0.38
C ASP A 25 -7.81 -24.38 0.55
N ALA A 26 -7.54 -24.54 1.86
CA ALA A 26 -8.58 -24.67 2.89
C ALA A 26 -9.53 -23.46 2.99
N ARG A 27 -9.21 -22.33 2.34
CA ARG A 27 -10.02 -21.11 2.25
C ARG A 27 -10.56 -20.85 0.84
N GLY A 28 -10.45 -21.82 -0.06
CA GLY A 28 -10.93 -21.73 -1.44
C GLY A 28 -10.04 -20.91 -2.37
N VAL A 29 -8.81 -20.58 -1.95
CA VAL A 29 -7.83 -19.85 -2.76
C VAL A 29 -6.87 -20.86 -3.36
N VAL A 30 -7.35 -21.58 -4.38
CA VAL A 30 -6.64 -22.70 -4.99
C VAL A 30 -5.53 -22.18 -5.91
N GLY A 31 -4.38 -22.85 -5.88
CA GLY A 31 -3.28 -22.63 -6.83
C GLY A 31 -3.45 -23.38 -8.16
N PRO A 32 -2.47 -23.32 -9.08
CA PRO A 32 -1.13 -22.74 -8.92
C PRO A 32 -1.12 -21.22 -8.82
N PHE A 33 -0.03 -20.68 -8.27
CA PHE A 33 0.18 -19.24 -8.12
C PHE A 33 1.25 -18.75 -9.09
N GLN A 34 0.93 -17.66 -9.79
CA GLN A 34 1.81 -16.95 -10.70
C GLN A 34 2.22 -15.62 -10.07
N HIS A 35 3.51 -15.30 -10.09
CA HIS A 35 3.99 -13.98 -9.69
C HIS A 35 3.58 -12.93 -10.73
N LEU A 36 2.89 -11.86 -10.28
CA LEU A 36 2.52 -10.73 -11.12
C LEU A 36 3.49 -9.55 -11.00
N GLY A 37 4.11 -9.40 -9.83
CA GLY A 37 5.07 -8.34 -9.55
C GLY A 37 5.21 -8.08 -8.06
N GLY A 38 6.05 -7.11 -7.71
CA GLY A 38 6.25 -6.68 -6.33
C GLY A 38 6.53 -5.19 -6.27
N GLY A 39 6.03 -4.56 -5.21
CA GLY A 39 6.41 -3.20 -4.84
C GLY A 39 7.36 -3.22 -3.64
N PHE A 40 7.65 -2.05 -3.07
CA PHE A 40 8.53 -1.91 -1.90
C PHE A 40 8.08 -2.73 -0.69
N ARG A 41 6.76 -2.89 -0.52
CA ARG A 41 6.17 -3.48 0.70
C ARG A 41 5.62 -4.90 0.52
N THR A 42 5.20 -5.25 -0.70
CA THR A 42 4.44 -6.48 -0.93
C THR A 42 4.86 -7.20 -2.19
N ILE A 43 4.71 -8.51 -2.16
CA ILE A 43 4.75 -9.38 -3.35
C ILE A 43 3.32 -9.68 -3.76
N VAL A 44 3.05 -9.67 -5.06
CA VAL A 44 1.72 -9.86 -5.64
C VAL A 44 1.72 -11.12 -6.50
N LEU A 45 0.84 -12.05 -6.14
CA LEU A 45 0.61 -13.30 -6.86
C LEU A 45 -0.82 -13.35 -7.38
N GLU A 46 -1.05 -14.13 -8.43
CA GLU A 46 -2.36 -14.49 -8.93
C GLU A 46 -2.54 -16.00 -8.88
N SER A 47 -3.68 -16.45 -8.37
CA SER A 47 -4.09 -17.85 -8.41
C SER A 47 -4.82 -18.16 -9.73
N ASN A 48 -4.79 -19.43 -10.16
CA ASN A 48 -5.54 -19.87 -11.35
C ASN A 48 -7.07 -19.64 -11.28
N ALA A 49 -7.60 -19.50 -10.06
CA ALA A 49 -9.01 -19.21 -9.79
C ALA A 49 -9.32 -17.70 -9.86
N GLY A 50 -8.35 -16.86 -10.25
CA GLY A 50 -8.53 -15.43 -10.42
C GLY A 50 -8.48 -14.64 -9.10
N PHE A 51 -7.83 -15.18 -8.07
CA PHE A 51 -7.56 -14.43 -6.85
C PHE A 51 -6.20 -13.73 -6.91
N ILE A 52 -6.16 -12.49 -6.45
CA ILE A 52 -4.93 -11.75 -6.19
C ILE A 52 -4.55 -11.96 -4.73
N LEU A 53 -3.29 -12.31 -4.50
CA LEU A 53 -2.69 -12.49 -3.19
C LEU A 53 -1.60 -11.42 -3.03
N ARG A 54 -1.71 -10.63 -1.96
CA ARG A 54 -0.65 -9.71 -1.52
C ARG A 54 -0.04 -10.26 -0.25
N ILE A 55 1.27 -10.44 -0.24
CA ILE A 55 2.03 -10.92 0.91
C ILE A 55 3.03 -9.84 1.29
N GLY A 56 3.08 -9.46 2.58
CA GLY A 56 4.04 -8.48 3.05
C GLY A 56 5.48 -8.99 2.96
N ARG A 57 6.42 -8.09 2.67
CA ARG A 57 7.85 -8.41 2.62
C ARG A 57 8.50 -8.38 4.00
N SER A 58 7.95 -7.60 4.92
CA SER A 58 8.37 -7.55 6.32
C SER A 58 7.17 -7.52 7.27
N PRO A 59 7.37 -7.79 8.57
CA PRO A 59 6.31 -7.63 9.57
C PRO A 59 5.70 -6.23 9.57
N ALA A 60 6.52 -5.19 9.36
CA ALA A 60 6.05 -3.80 9.30
C ALA A 60 5.13 -3.54 8.09
N ASP A 61 5.33 -4.26 6.99
CA ASP A 61 4.58 -4.06 5.74
C ASP A 61 3.22 -4.76 5.73
N GLY A 62 3.10 -5.91 6.41
CA GLY A 62 1.88 -6.71 6.41
C GLY A 62 0.99 -6.54 7.64
N ASN A 63 1.46 -5.87 8.67
CA ASN A 63 0.67 -5.58 9.88
C ASN A 63 -0.39 -4.49 9.67
N THR A 64 -0.73 -4.18 8.43
CA THR A 64 -1.73 -3.19 8.06
C THR A 64 -2.81 -3.73 7.15
N PHE A 65 -2.80 -5.01 6.78
CA PHE A 65 -3.77 -5.55 5.82
C PHE A 65 -5.18 -5.58 6.39
N SER A 66 -5.35 -5.89 7.68
CA SER A 66 -6.66 -5.83 8.34
C SER A 66 -7.22 -4.40 8.32
N THR A 67 -6.37 -3.41 8.60
CA THR A 67 -6.71 -1.98 8.56
C THR A 67 -7.03 -1.54 7.14
N GLU A 68 -6.20 -1.90 6.17
CA GLU A 68 -6.43 -1.61 4.75
C GLU A 68 -7.78 -2.19 4.28
N LYS A 69 -8.12 -3.42 4.65
CA LYS A 69 -9.44 -4.00 4.36
C LYS A 69 -10.58 -3.17 4.94
N GLN A 70 -10.48 -2.72 6.19
CA GLN A 70 -11.51 -1.89 6.84
C GLN A 70 -11.67 -0.55 6.11
N VAL A 71 -10.57 0.09 5.73
CA VAL A 71 -10.57 1.33 4.94
C VAL A 71 -11.23 1.09 3.59
N MET A 72 -10.88 0.02 2.87
CA MET A 72 -11.48 -0.31 1.58
C MET A 72 -12.99 -0.56 1.69
N ASP A 73 -13.45 -1.24 2.74
CA ASP A 73 -14.89 -1.44 2.99
C ASP A 73 -15.63 -0.12 3.24
N ALA A 74 -14.96 0.90 3.79
CA ALA A 74 -15.46 2.27 3.90
C ALA A 74 -15.49 2.97 2.53
N VAL A 75 -14.34 3.00 1.85
CA VAL A 75 -14.15 3.70 0.57
C VAL A 75 -15.16 3.23 -0.47
N ARG A 76 -15.44 1.92 -0.53
CA ARG A 76 -16.39 1.32 -1.47
C ARG A 76 -17.80 1.92 -1.37
N ARG A 77 -18.19 2.44 -0.21
CA ARG A 77 -19.52 3.08 -0.02
C ARG A 77 -19.57 4.49 -0.60
N CYS A 78 -18.41 5.08 -0.87
CA CYS A 78 -18.27 6.48 -1.27
C CYS A 78 -17.86 6.65 -2.74
N VAL A 79 -17.15 5.68 -3.32
CA VAL A 79 -16.66 5.75 -4.69
C VAL A 79 -17.54 4.97 -5.67
N GLY A 80 -17.82 5.57 -6.82
CA GLY A 80 -18.62 4.97 -7.90
C GLY A 80 -17.84 4.02 -8.82
N ILE A 81 -16.73 3.45 -8.35
CA ILE A 81 -15.90 2.51 -9.12
C ILE A 81 -15.71 1.20 -8.37
N GLU A 82 -15.40 0.14 -9.11
CA GLU A 82 -14.94 -1.09 -8.49
C GLU A 82 -13.54 -0.90 -7.93
N ILE A 83 -13.39 -1.24 -6.65
CA ILE A 83 -12.11 -1.38 -5.97
C ILE A 83 -11.99 -2.82 -5.46
N PRO A 84 -10.77 -3.31 -5.16
CA PRO A 84 -10.63 -4.68 -4.73
C PRO A 84 -11.46 -4.98 -3.47
N ARG A 85 -11.93 -6.22 -3.34
CA ARG A 85 -12.78 -6.65 -2.21
C ARG A 85 -12.08 -7.78 -1.47
N PRO A 86 -11.29 -7.47 -0.43
CA PRO A 86 -10.60 -8.49 0.35
C PRO A 86 -11.60 -9.48 0.94
N THR A 87 -11.51 -10.74 0.52
CA THR A 87 -12.22 -11.86 1.14
C THR A 87 -11.47 -12.36 2.36
N LEU A 88 -10.17 -12.07 2.42
CA LEU A 88 -9.26 -12.40 3.50
C LEU A 88 -8.25 -11.26 3.67
N ALA A 89 -8.00 -10.85 4.91
CA ALA A 89 -6.92 -9.93 5.25
C ALA A 89 -6.48 -10.21 6.69
N GLU A 90 -5.27 -10.72 6.84
CA GLU A 90 -4.73 -11.17 8.12
C GLU A 90 -3.36 -10.53 8.35
N ASP A 91 -3.19 -9.96 9.53
CA ASP A 91 -1.92 -9.38 9.97
C ASP A 91 -1.12 -10.48 10.68
N GLY A 92 0.09 -10.78 10.20
CA GLY A 92 1.05 -11.68 10.85
C GLY A 92 0.51 -13.00 11.40
N LEU A 93 0.54 -14.08 10.61
CA LEU A 93 0.14 -15.43 11.01
C LEU A 93 1.31 -16.42 10.91
N PRO A 94 1.25 -17.61 11.56
CA PRO A 94 2.31 -18.61 11.43
C PRO A 94 2.64 -18.99 9.98
N GLN A 95 1.64 -19.07 9.10
CA GLN A 95 1.82 -19.35 7.68
C GLN A 95 2.25 -18.12 6.88
N PHE A 96 1.81 -16.93 7.29
CA PHE A 96 2.11 -15.66 6.65
C PHE A 96 2.63 -14.68 7.70
N PRO A 97 3.89 -14.82 8.16
CA PRO A 97 4.41 -14.04 9.28
C PRO A 97 4.44 -12.54 8.99
N HIS A 98 4.42 -12.18 7.72
CA HIS A 98 4.38 -10.80 7.22
C HIS A 98 3.00 -10.45 6.64
N GLY A 99 1.93 -11.09 7.13
CA GLY A 99 0.56 -10.84 6.69
C GLY A 99 0.22 -11.32 5.28
N VAL A 100 -1.08 -11.44 5.02
CA VAL A 100 -1.61 -11.79 3.70
C VAL A 100 -2.96 -11.11 3.47
N MET A 101 -3.17 -10.60 2.26
CA MET A 101 -4.47 -10.13 1.79
C MET A 101 -4.83 -10.87 0.50
N VAL A 102 -6.09 -11.31 0.40
CA VAL A 102 -6.61 -11.99 -0.78
C VAL A 102 -7.92 -11.35 -1.23
N TYR A 103 -8.04 -11.11 -2.54
CA TYR A 103 -9.25 -10.60 -3.16
C TYR A 103 -9.40 -11.12 -4.60
N PRO A 104 -10.62 -11.18 -5.15
CA PRO A 104 -10.83 -11.45 -6.57
C PRO A 104 -10.15 -10.39 -7.45
N ARG A 105 -9.53 -10.83 -8.55
CA ARG A 105 -8.97 -9.92 -9.55
C ARG A 105 -10.06 -9.02 -10.12
N LEU A 106 -9.76 -7.72 -10.19
CA LEU A 106 -10.62 -6.78 -10.90
C LEU A 106 -10.48 -7.00 -12.42
N PRO A 107 -11.60 -7.08 -13.15
CA PRO A 107 -11.55 -7.15 -14.60
C PRO A 107 -11.02 -5.83 -15.18
N GLY A 108 -10.26 -5.92 -16.27
CA GLY A 108 -9.81 -4.75 -17.01
C GLY A 108 -8.34 -4.82 -17.42
N ILE A 109 -7.90 -3.75 -18.07
CA ILE A 109 -6.53 -3.54 -18.54
C ILE A 109 -5.98 -2.27 -17.91
N SER A 110 -4.69 -2.26 -17.60
CA SER A 110 -4.02 -1.04 -17.17
C SER A 110 -3.97 -0.04 -18.33
N PRO A 111 -4.33 1.23 -18.12
CA PRO A 111 -4.23 2.24 -19.16
C PRO A 111 -2.75 2.43 -19.56
N THR A 112 -2.47 2.41 -20.86
CA THR A 112 -1.11 2.53 -21.41
C THR A 112 -0.71 3.98 -21.72
N SER A 113 -1.67 4.90 -21.74
CA SER A 113 -1.44 6.33 -21.95
C SER A 113 -2.48 7.19 -21.21
N PRO A 114 -2.14 8.45 -20.88
CA PRO A 114 -3.11 9.39 -20.36
C PRO A 114 -4.21 9.67 -21.40
N ALA A 115 -5.47 9.55 -20.99
CA ALA A 115 -6.63 9.91 -21.79
C ALA A 115 -7.49 10.92 -21.04
N THR A 116 -8.09 11.88 -21.75
CA THR A 116 -8.92 12.93 -21.16
C THR A 116 -10.09 12.36 -20.35
N ASP A 117 -10.73 11.31 -20.87
CA ASP A 117 -11.85 10.64 -20.21
C ASP A 117 -11.41 9.93 -18.93
N LEU A 118 -10.22 9.30 -18.94
CA LEU A 118 -9.63 8.69 -17.75
C LEU A 118 -9.32 9.74 -16.68
N ALA A 119 -8.76 10.88 -17.07
CA ALA A 119 -8.48 11.99 -16.16
C ALA A 119 -9.77 12.54 -15.53
N THR A 120 -10.83 12.67 -16.34
CA THR A 120 -12.15 13.12 -15.86
C THR A 120 -12.75 12.14 -14.86
N SER A 121 -12.72 10.84 -15.15
CA SER A 121 -13.18 9.80 -14.23
C SER A 121 -12.36 9.76 -12.95
N ALA A 122 -11.03 9.85 -13.04
CA ALA A 122 -10.15 9.90 -11.88
C ALA A 122 -10.45 11.12 -10.99
N ALA A 123 -10.62 12.30 -11.59
CA ALA A 123 -11.00 13.51 -10.86
C ALA A 123 -12.36 13.37 -10.16
N SER A 124 -13.33 12.70 -10.80
CA SER A 124 -14.64 12.42 -10.20
C SER A 124 -14.52 11.50 -8.98
N VAL A 125 -13.73 10.42 -9.08
CA VAL A 125 -13.48 9.48 -7.99
C VAL A 125 -12.74 10.16 -6.84
N LEU A 126 -11.70 10.95 -7.12
CA LEU A 126 -10.97 11.69 -6.10
C LEU A 126 -11.88 12.70 -5.39
N ARG A 127 -12.75 13.40 -6.11
CA ARG A 127 -13.74 14.30 -5.49
C ARG A 127 -14.69 13.55 -4.56
N GLN A 128 -15.18 12.36 -4.95
CA GLN A 128 -16.03 11.52 -4.11
C GLN A 128 -15.29 11.05 -2.85
N LEU A 129 -14.04 10.60 -3.01
CA LEU A 129 -13.19 10.18 -1.90
C LEU A 129 -12.92 11.32 -0.91
N HIS A 130 -12.57 12.50 -1.43
CA HIS A 130 -12.25 13.66 -0.60
C HIS A 130 -13.47 14.25 0.12
N ALA A 131 -14.66 14.07 -0.45
CA ALA A 131 -15.92 14.51 0.16
C ALA A 131 -16.50 13.48 1.15
N ALA A 132 -15.92 12.28 1.24
CA ALA A 132 -16.41 11.23 2.12
C ALA A 132 -16.25 11.64 3.60
N VAL A 133 -17.36 11.64 4.32
CA VAL A 133 -17.36 11.62 5.78
C VAL A 133 -17.46 10.16 6.18
N THR A 134 -16.43 9.62 6.84
CA THR A 134 -16.45 8.23 7.27
C THR A 134 -16.69 8.16 8.78
N ASP A 135 -17.71 7.43 9.19
CA ASP A 135 -17.94 7.09 10.61
C ASP A 135 -16.94 6.04 11.13
N ILE A 136 -15.99 5.61 10.29
CA ILE A 136 -14.94 4.66 10.65
C ILE A 136 -13.76 5.44 11.23
N ALA A 137 -13.25 4.98 12.37
CA ALA A 137 -11.98 5.44 12.90
C ALA A 137 -10.87 5.06 11.89
N LEU A 138 -10.51 6.02 11.03
CA LEU A 138 -9.38 5.88 10.14
C LEU A 138 -8.08 6.13 10.92
N PRO A 139 -6.97 5.45 10.57
CA PRO A 139 -5.68 5.72 11.19
C PRO A 139 -5.34 7.21 11.09
N GLU A 140 -4.93 7.78 12.22
CA GLU A 140 -4.67 9.21 12.34
C GLU A 140 -3.37 9.57 11.60
N ARG A 141 -3.51 10.36 10.54
CA ARG A 141 -2.44 11.06 9.78
C ARG A 141 -1.35 10.17 9.14
N VAL A 142 -1.24 10.30 7.81
CA VAL A 142 -0.17 9.66 7.00
C VAL A 142 1.19 10.38 7.15
N VAL A 143 1.23 11.61 7.67
CA VAL A 143 2.48 12.37 7.85
C VAL A 143 2.69 12.66 9.33
N ASP A 144 3.54 11.85 9.96
CA ASP A 144 4.08 12.11 11.28
C ASP A 144 5.22 13.14 11.17
N HIS A 145 4.95 14.38 11.59
CA HIS A 145 5.95 15.44 11.60
C HIS A 145 7.17 15.06 12.46
N ASP A 146 6.95 14.36 13.57
CA ASP A 146 8.00 14.01 14.50
C ASP A 146 8.85 12.87 13.93
N GLY A 147 8.23 11.90 13.24
CA GLY A 147 8.90 10.88 12.46
C GLY A 147 9.78 11.45 11.33
N VAL A 148 9.27 12.42 10.57
CA VAL A 148 10.05 13.13 9.53
C VAL A 148 11.20 13.91 10.15
N ALA A 149 10.96 14.63 11.25
CA ALA A 149 11.99 15.39 11.96
C ALA A 149 13.08 14.47 12.49
N ALA A 150 12.73 13.33 13.08
CA ALA A 150 13.66 12.32 13.58
C ALA A 150 14.50 11.68 12.45
N LEU A 151 13.87 11.37 11.31
CA LEU A 151 14.59 10.85 10.14
C LEU A 151 15.60 11.87 9.61
N VAL A 152 15.20 13.12 9.46
CA VAL A 152 16.14 14.16 9.00
C VAL A 152 17.25 14.34 10.03
N HIS A 153 16.92 14.45 11.32
CA HIS A 153 17.93 14.62 12.37
C HIS A 153 18.98 13.50 12.36
N SER A 154 18.54 12.25 12.25
CA SER A 154 19.43 11.08 12.21
C SER A 154 20.26 10.95 10.92
N THR A 155 19.86 11.59 9.83
CA THR A 155 20.55 11.50 8.52
C THR A 155 21.30 12.77 8.12
N THR A 156 21.11 13.89 8.84
CA THR A 156 21.68 15.20 8.48
C THR A 156 23.21 15.19 8.42
N SER A 157 23.86 14.43 9.30
CA SER A 157 25.33 14.26 9.30
C SER A 157 25.87 13.57 8.05
N CYS A 158 25.03 12.81 7.34
CA CYS A 158 25.41 12.06 6.14
C CYS A 158 25.31 12.90 4.85
N PHE A 159 24.72 14.09 4.92
CA PHE A 159 24.50 14.94 3.75
C PHE A 159 25.66 15.89 3.51
N ALA A 160 26.00 16.12 2.24
CA ALA A 160 26.85 17.24 1.86
C ALA A 160 26.13 18.57 2.13
N GLU A 161 26.91 19.65 2.25
CA GLU A 161 26.39 20.97 2.59
C GLU A 161 25.23 21.46 1.67
N PRO A 162 25.26 21.27 0.34
CA PRO A 162 24.12 21.63 -0.52
C PRO A 162 22.85 20.80 -0.26
N GLN A 163 23.01 19.53 0.11
CA GLN A 163 21.89 18.63 0.42
C GLN A 163 21.26 19.01 1.75
N ARG A 164 22.06 19.29 2.79
CA ARG A 164 21.58 19.79 4.09
C ARG A 164 20.71 21.04 3.93
N ARG A 165 21.20 22.06 3.25
CA ARG A 165 20.43 23.29 2.98
C ARG A 165 19.15 23.07 2.19
N THR A 166 19.10 22.02 1.37
CA THR A 166 17.89 21.68 0.62
C THR A 166 16.87 21.00 1.53
N THR A 167 17.32 20.07 2.37
CA THR A 167 16.50 19.38 3.38
C THR A 167 15.92 20.36 4.40
N GLU A 168 16.74 21.27 4.96
CA GLU A 168 16.29 22.29 5.90
C GLU A 168 15.23 23.23 5.30
N ARG A 169 15.44 23.69 4.05
CA ARG A 169 14.45 24.51 3.34
C ARG A 169 13.16 23.74 3.11
N TRP A 170 13.24 22.45 2.78
CA TRP A 170 12.06 21.61 2.63
C TRP A 170 11.30 21.44 3.96
N GLN A 171 12.01 21.18 5.06
CA GLN A 171 11.41 21.08 6.40
C GLN A 171 10.71 22.37 6.82
N ALA A 172 11.35 23.53 6.60
CA ALA A 172 10.73 24.82 6.90
C ALA A 172 9.43 25.05 6.10
N ARG A 173 9.41 24.65 4.82
CA ARG A 173 8.21 24.72 3.97
C ARG A 173 7.13 23.75 4.43
N LEU A 174 7.48 22.52 4.81
CA LEU A 174 6.56 21.53 5.34
C LEU A 174 5.92 22.02 6.64
N GLY A 175 6.73 22.54 7.58
CA GLY A 175 6.23 23.14 8.82
C GLY A 175 5.27 24.30 8.55
N GLY A 176 5.60 25.18 7.61
CA GLY A 176 4.72 26.27 7.19
C GLY A 176 3.41 25.80 6.55
N PHE A 177 3.42 24.69 5.80
CA PHE A 177 2.22 24.08 5.23
C PHE A 177 1.33 23.46 6.32
N LEU A 178 1.91 22.63 7.21
CA LEU A 178 1.17 21.97 8.28
C LEU A 178 0.59 22.96 9.29
N ALA A 179 1.31 24.06 9.58
CA ALA A 179 0.83 25.13 10.45
C ALA A 179 -0.46 25.81 9.93
N ARG A 180 -0.69 25.77 8.60
CA ARG A 180 -1.93 26.29 7.99
C ARG A 180 -3.14 25.37 8.16
N ARG A 181 -2.98 24.23 8.84
CA ARG A 181 -4.03 23.23 9.07
C ARG A 181 -4.76 22.88 7.77
N PRO A 182 -4.05 22.27 6.80
CA PRO A 182 -4.67 21.90 5.53
C PRO A 182 -5.92 21.05 5.77
N PRO A 183 -6.92 21.12 4.87
CA PRO A 183 -8.13 20.35 5.01
C PRO A 183 -7.79 18.87 5.14
N HIS A 184 -8.41 18.21 6.11
CA HIS A 184 -8.31 16.77 6.29
C HIS A 184 -9.37 16.11 5.43
N CYS A 185 -8.93 15.27 4.50
CA CYS A 185 -9.81 14.42 3.71
C CYS A 185 -9.18 13.04 3.56
N LEU A 186 -10.02 12.06 3.22
CA LEU A 186 -9.55 10.74 2.85
C LEU A 186 -8.84 10.84 1.49
N ILE A 187 -7.63 10.29 1.40
CA ILE A 187 -6.80 10.24 0.19
C ILE A 187 -6.38 8.81 -0.09
N HIS A 188 -5.95 8.52 -1.33
CA HIS A 188 -5.40 7.20 -1.67
C HIS A 188 -4.11 6.90 -0.89
N GLY A 189 -3.18 7.87 -0.84
CA GLY A 189 -1.99 7.81 0.02
C GLY A 189 -0.78 7.06 -0.56
N ASP A 190 -0.77 6.81 -1.88
CA ASP A 190 0.36 6.27 -2.66
C ASP A 190 0.63 7.21 -3.84
#